data_AF-X0THH2-F1
#
_entry.id   AF-X0THH2-F1
#
_cell.length_a   1.000
_cell.length_b   1.000
_cell.length_c   1.000
_cell.angle_alpha   90.00
_cell.angle_beta   90.00
_cell.angle_gamma   90.00
#
_symmetry.space_group_name_H-M   'P 1'
#
loop_
_entity.id
_entity.type
_entity.pdbx_description
1 polymer ?
#
loop_
_entity_poly.entity_id
_entity_poly.type
_entity_poly.pdbx_seq_one_letter_code
_entity_poly.pdbx_strand_id
1 'polypeptide(L)'
;EFSLHAAIAKNIGGYKLSLHTGSDKFSVYPIFAQETEGLCHIKTAGTSWLEEVKVVAMKEPALYREIHRFALENFEKDRASYNLTTDLSRIPDIDTIADDELVNFFKQNDSRQLIHITYG
;
A
#
# COMPACT_ATOMS: atom_id res chain seq x y z
N GLU A 1 -18.06 -3.63 -14.57
CA GLU A 1 -17.18 -2.88 -15.50
C GLU A 1 -16.01 -3.71 -16.04
N PHE A 2 -15.35 -4.56 -15.23
CA PHE A 2 -14.22 -5.37 -15.72
C PHE A 2 -14.49 -6.17 -16.99
N SER A 3 -15.63 -6.87 -17.05
CA SER A 3 -16.02 -7.64 -18.25
C SER A 3 -16.07 -6.79 -19.52
N LEU A 4 -16.60 -5.57 -19.43
CA LEU A 4 -16.65 -4.62 -20.55
C LEU A 4 -15.25 -4.16 -20.96
N HIS A 5 -14.40 -3.80 -19.99
CA HIS A 5 -13.02 -3.39 -20.28
C HIS A 5 -12.20 -4.55 -20.87
N ALA A 6 -12.42 -5.78 -20.41
CA ALA A 6 -11.74 -6.95 -20.93
C ALA A 6 -12.21 -7.29 -22.35
N ALA A 7 -13.51 -7.18 -22.62
CA ALA A 7 -14.07 -7.33 -23.97
C ALA A 7 -13.51 -6.28 -24.95
N ILE A 8 -13.42 -5.01 -24.51
CA ILE A 8 -12.73 -3.98 -25.29
C ILE A 8 -11.29 -4.42 -25.53
N ALA A 9 -10.58 -4.86 -24.50
CA ALA A 9 -9.18 -5.26 -24.59
C ALA A 9 -8.89 -6.38 -25.59
N LYS A 10 -9.76 -7.37 -25.58
CA LYS A 10 -9.71 -8.52 -26.50
C LYS A 10 -10.06 -8.11 -27.93
N ASN A 11 -11.01 -7.19 -28.11
CA ASN A 11 -11.50 -6.81 -29.43
C ASN A 11 -10.49 -6.02 -30.28
N ILE A 12 -9.77 -5.05 -29.71
CA ILE A 12 -8.75 -4.33 -30.50
C ILE A 12 -7.46 -5.18 -30.61
N GLY A 13 -7.14 -6.01 -29.61
CA GLY A 13 -6.03 -6.96 -29.62
C GLY A 13 -4.63 -6.31 -29.49
N GLY A 14 -3.64 -7.08 -29.01
CA GLY A 14 -2.25 -6.61 -28.88
C GLY A 14 -1.92 -5.80 -27.62
N TYR A 15 -2.87 -5.68 -26.67
CA TYR A 15 -2.67 -5.02 -25.37
C TYR A 15 -3.37 -5.79 -24.25
N LYS A 16 -3.10 -5.36 -23.02
CA LYS A 16 -3.59 -5.98 -21.78
C LYS A 16 -4.18 -4.92 -20.88
N LEU A 17 -5.17 -5.28 -20.07
CA LEU A 17 -5.59 -4.41 -18.97
C LEU A 17 -4.49 -4.34 -17.91
N SER A 18 -4.24 -3.13 -17.41
CA SER A 18 -3.21 -2.85 -16.42
C SER A 18 -3.84 -2.28 -15.15
N LEU A 19 -3.75 -3.02 -14.04
CA LEU A 19 -4.22 -2.57 -12.73
C LEU A 19 -3.10 -1.76 -12.04
N HIS A 20 -3.28 -0.44 -12.01
CA HIS A 20 -2.42 0.49 -11.27
C HIS A 20 -2.83 0.55 -9.81
N THR A 21 -1.88 0.88 -8.92
CA THR A 21 -2.09 0.78 -7.45
C THR A 21 -2.61 -0.62 -7.06
N GLY A 22 -2.10 -1.62 -7.77
CA GLY A 22 -2.61 -2.99 -7.73
C GLY A 22 -2.33 -3.69 -6.42
N SER A 23 -1.26 -3.29 -5.72
CA SER A 23 -0.90 -3.79 -4.40
C SER A 23 -2.08 -3.79 -3.42
N ASP A 24 -2.16 -4.87 -2.63
CA ASP A 24 -3.17 -5.15 -1.61
C ASP A 24 -4.63 -5.15 -2.08
N LYS A 25 -4.90 -5.15 -3.39
CA LYS A 25 -6.26 -5.26 -3.93
C LYS A 25 -6.73 -6.72 -4.02
N PHE A 26 -6.54 -7.47 -2.93
CA PHE A 26 -6.81 -8.92 -2.89
C PHE A 26 -8.25 -9.28 -3.25
N SER A 27 -9.22 -8.41 -2.93
CA SER A 27 -10.64 -8.62 -3.26
C SER A 27 -10.94 -8.58 -4.75
N VAL A 28 -10.13 -7.89 -5.57
CA VAL A 28 -10.38 -7.76 -7.01
C VAL A 28 -9.50 -8.68 -7.86
N TYR A 29 -8.41 -9.24 -7.33
CA TYR A 29 -7.54 -10.13 -8.10
C TYR A 29 -8.28 -11.31 -8.73
N PRO A 30 -9.16 -12.05 -8.03
CA PRO A 30 -9.84 -13.20 -8.63
C PRO A 30 -10.70 -12.82 -9.83
N ILE A 31 -11.54 -11.79 -9.68
CA ILE A 31 -12.40 -11.32 -10.77
C ILE A 31 -11.60 -10.69 -11.91
N PHE A 32 -10.54 -9.93 -11.60
CA PHE A 32 -9.69 -9.33 -12.63
C PHE A 32 -8.96 -10.38 -13.47
N ALA A 33 -8.42 -11.42 -12.83
CA ALA A 33 -7.80 -12.54 -13.54
C ALA A 33 -8.81 -13.33 -14.37
N GLN A 34 -10.01 -13.58 -13.83
CA GLN A 34 -11.09 -14.28 -14.53
C GLN A 34 -11.53 -13.50 -15.79
N GLU A 35 -11.86 -12.22 -15.65
CA GLU A 35 -12.36 -11.41 -16.76
C GLU A 35 -11.30 -11.17 -17.85
N THR A 36 -10.01 -11.16 -17.47
CA THR A 36 -8.89 -11.01 -18.43
C THR A 36 -8.37 -12.34 -18.98
N GLU A 37 -8.96 -13.48 -18.61
CA GLU A 37 -8.46 -14.82 -18.95
C GLU A 37 -6.96 -14.99 -18.58
N GLY A 38 -6.52 -14.33 -17.51
CA GLY A 38 -5.13 -14.27 -17.06
C GLY A 38 -4.23 -13.30 -17.85
N LEU A 39 -4.69 -12.74 -18.97
CA LEU A 39 -3.91 -11.81 -19.80
C LEU A 39 -3.99 -10.37 -19.25
N CYS A 40 -3.28 -10.13 -18.15
CA CYS A 40 -3.27 -8.83 -17.49
C CYS A 40 -1.86 -8.33 -17.15
N HIS A 41 -1.80 -7.13 -16.58
CA HIS A 41 -0.65 -6.58 -15.91
C HIS A 41 -1.10 -6.00 -14.56
N ILE A 42 -0.38 -6.31 -13.49
CA ILE A 42 -0.63 -5.76 -12.16
C ILE A 42 0.64 -5.01 -11.74
N LYS A 43 0.50 -3.73 -11.41
CA LYS A 43 1.60 -2.91 -10.91
C LYS A 43 1.60 -2.86 -9.40
N THR A 44 2.70 -3.30 -8.81
CA THR A 44 3.04 -3.15 -7.40
C THR A 44 4.26 -2.26 -7.27
N ALA A 45 4.35 -1.46 -6.21
CA ALA A 45 5.53 -0.65 -5.93
C ALA A 45 5.66 -0.41 -4.41
N GLY A 46 4.87 0.50 -3.85
CA GLY A 46 5.02 0.94 -2.47
C GLY A 46 4.78 -0.13 -1.39
N THR A 47 4.18 -1.28 -1.71
CA THR A 47 4.12 -2.40 -0.75
C THR A 47 5.45 -3.10 -0.51
N SER A 48 6.40 -3.04 -1.45
CA SER A 48 7.75 -3.55 -1.21
C SER A 48 8.45 -2.73 -0.13
N TRP A 49 8.35 -1.40 -0.22
CA TRP A 49 8.81 -0.48 0.82
C TRP A 49 8.17 -0.77 2.17
N LEU A 50 6.85 -1.03 2.22
CA LEU A 50 6.19 -1.41 3.48
C LEU A 50 6.78 -2.69 4.11
N GLU A 51 7.14 -3.71 3.32
CA GLU A 51 7.78 -4.91 3.87
C GLU A 51 9.22 -4.63 4.33
N GLU A 52 9.95 -3.73 3.68
CA GLU A 52 11.28 -3.28 4.14
C GLU A 52 11.21 -2.58 5.50
N VAL A 53 10.32 -1.59 5.66
CA VAL A 53 10.15 -0.88 6.95
C VAL A 53 9.61 -1.81 8.03
N LYS A 54 8.81 -2.82 7.67
CA LYS A 54 8.36 -3.84 8.60
C LYS A 54 9.53 -4.68 9.12
N VAL A 55 10.52 -5.01 8.29
CA VAL A 55 11.76 -5.65 8.75
C VAL A 55 12.49 -4.75 9.73
N VAL A 56 12.56 -3.43 9.48
CA VAL A 56 13.12 -2.47 10.43
C VAL A 56 12.37 -2.51 11.76
N ALA A 57 11.03 -2.48 11.75
CA ALA A 57 10.24 -2.59 12.97
C ALA A 57 10.53 -3.88 13.77
N MET A 58 10.81 -4.98 13.08
CA MET A 58 11.11 -6.28 13.71
C MET A 58 12.56 -6.42 14.22
N LYS A 59 13.50 -5.64 13.67
CA LYS A 59 14.95 -5.84 13.89
C LYS A 59 15.63 -4.66 14.56
N GLU A 60 15.13 -3.46 14.33
CA GLU A 60 15.63 -2.20 14.85
C GLU A 60 14.46 -1.27 15.26
N PRO A 61 13.73 -1.62 16.34
CA PRO A 61 12.54 -0.87 16.79
C PRO A 61 12.78 0.62 17.00
N ALA A 62 13.96 0.99 17.52
CA ALA A 62 14.35 2.38 17.71
C ALA A 62 14.36 3.15 16.37
N LEU A 63 14.97 2.57 15.33
CA LEU A 63 14.98 3.16 13.99
C LEU A 63 13.57 3.24 13.39
N TYR A 64 12.73 2.21 13.58
CA TYR A 64 11.33 2.29 13.15
C TYR A 64 10.59 3.46 13.80
N ARG A 65 10.82 3.72 15.10
CA ARG A 65 10.19 4.85 15.79
C ARG A 65 10.65 6.17 15.22
N GLU A 66 11.93 6.32 14.90
CA GLU A 66 12.45 7.51 14.22
C GLU A 66 11.78 7.73 12.85
N ILE A 67 11.72 6.68 12.03
CA ILE A 67 11.05 6.71 10.72
C ILE A 67 9.57 7.08 10.88
N HIS A 68 8.87 6.48 11.84
CA HIS A 68 7.44 6.70 12.05
C HIS A 68 7.17 8.14 12.51
N ARG A 69 7.95 8.70 13.44
CA ARG A 69 7.82 10.11 13.84
C ARG A 69 8.08 11.04 12.67
N PHE A 70 9.15 10.77 11.91
CA PHE A 70 9.45 11.55 10.70
C PHE A 70 8.31 11.51 9.68
N ALA A 71 7.68 10.34 9.50
CA ALA A 71 6.51 10.20 8.64
C ALA A 71 5.32 11.03 9.15
N LEU A 72 5.03 11.03 10.46
CA LEU A 72 3.96 11.84 11.05
C LEU A 72 4.19 13.34 10.80
N GLU A 73 5.42 13.81 10.96
CA GLU A 73 5.79 15.22 10.74
C GLU A 73 5.65 15.65 9.27
N ASN A 74 5.95 14.76 8.31
CA ASN A 74 5.93 15.06 6.88
C ASN A 74 4.62 14.69 6.17
N PHE A 75 3.70 14.01 6.85
CA PHE A 75 2.49 13.46 6.24
C PHE A 75 1.68 14.50 5.45
N GLU A 76 1.47 15.70 6.00
CA GLU A 76 0.69 16.75 5.34
C GLU A 76 1.33 17.27 4.05
N LYS A 77 2.66 17.26 3.97
CA LYS A 77 3.38 17.61 2.75
C LYS A 77 3.26 16.49 1.71
N ASP A 78 3.50 15.25 2.12
CA ASP A 78 3.63 14.14 1.18
C ASP A 78 2.26 13.64 0.68
N ARG A 79 1.19 13.79 1.48
CA ARG A 79 -0.19 13.48 1.05
C ARG A 79 -0.64 14.30 -0.15
N ALA A 80 -0.05 15.47 -0.41
CA ALA A 80 -0.42 16.30 -1.57
C ALA A 80 -0.24 15.56 -2.91
N SER A 81 0.62 14.54 -2.94
CA SER A 81 0.90 13.73 -4.14
C SER A 81 0.03 12.46 -4.24
N TYR A 82 -0.83 12.19 -3.25
CA TYR A 82 -1.60 10.95 -3.15
C TYR A 82 -3.05 11.20 -2.73
N ASN A 83 -4.01 10.57 -3.41
CA ASN A 83 -5.41 10.60 -2.98
C ASN A 83 -5.69 9.50 -1.96
N LEU A 84 -5.74 9.84 -0.66
CA LEU A 84 -5.86 8.91 0.46
C LEU A 84 -6.99 9.35 1.41
N THR A 85 -7.44 8.43 2.26
CA THR A 85 -8.43 8.70 3.33
C THR A 85 -7.85 8.43 4.72
N THR A 86 -6.51 8.50 4.86
CA THR A 86 -5.81 8.22 6.11
C THR A 86 -6.34 9.10 7.24
N ASP A 87 -6.65 8.48 8.37
CA ASP A 87 -7.05 9.14 9.61
C ASP A 87 -5.95 8.95 10.66
N LEU A 88 -5.11 9.98 10.85
CA LEU A 88 -3.99 9.94 11.79
C LEU A 88 -4.44 9.72 13.25
N SER A 89 -5.68 10.05 13.60
CA SER A 89 -6.21 9.82 14.95
C SER A 89 -6.39 8.35 15.30
N ARG A 90 -6.37 7.46 14.29
CA ARG A 90 -6.45 6.01 14.44
C ARG A 90 -5.10 5.33 14.60
N ILE A 91 -4.01 6.08 14.46
CA ILE A 91 -2.65 5.58 14.63
C ILE A 91 -2.30 5.71 16.13
N PRO A 92 -2.07 4.59 16.85
CA PRO A 92 -1.68 4.66 18.25
C PRO A 92 -0.35 5.39 18.43
N ASP A 93 -0.16 6.01 19.59
CA ASP A 93 1.13 6.58 19.96
C ASP A 93 2.19 5.48 20.05
N ILE A 94 3.10 5.45 19.06
CA ILE A 94 4.12 4.44 18.94
C ILE A 94 4.95 4.31 20.20
N ASP A 95 5.25 5.40 20.90
CA ASP A 95 6.16 5.43 22.05
C ASP A 95 5.57 4.74 23.29
N THR A 96 4.27 4.41 23.24
CA THR A 96 3.58 3.62 24.28
C THR A 96 3.49 2.12 23.95
N ILE A 97 3.84 1.72 22.74
CA ILE A 97 3.71 0.35 22.24
C ILE A 97 5.00 -0.43 22.49
N ALA A 98 4.89 -1.70 22.88
CA ALA A 98 6.04 -2.59 23.05
C ALA A 98 6.72 -2.86 21.69
N ASP A 99 8.04 -3.04 21.71
CA ASP A 99 8.84 -3.19 20.49
C ASP A 99 8.39 -4.37 19.62
N ASP A 100 7.99 -5.48 20.22
CA ASP A 100 7.49 -6.68 19.53
C ASP A 100 6.08 -6.50 18.93
N GLU A 101 5.35 -5.47 19.35
CA GLU A 101 4.02 -5.14 18.84
C GLU A 101 4.06 -4.12 17.68
N LEU A 102 5.17 -3.42 17.45
CA LEU A 102 5.31 -2.42 16.39
C LEU A 102 5.00 -3.00 14.99
N VAL A 103 5.32 -4.27 14.77
CA VAL A 103 5.00 -4.98 13.51
C VAL A 103 3.50 -5.01 13.21
N ASN A 104 2.64 -4.88 14.22
CA ASN A 104 1.18 -4.88 14.03
C ASN A 104 0.66 -3.62 13.34
N PHE A 105 1.42 -2.52 13.32
CA PHE A 105 1.07 -1.32 12.56
C PHE A 105 0.99 -1.61 11.06
N PHE A 106 1.74 -2.59 10.56
CA PHE A 106 1.67 -3.03 9.15
C PHE A 106 0.42 -3.85 8.81
N LYS A 107 -0.47 -4.10 9.77
CA LYS A 107 -1.81 -4.69 9.56
C LYS A 107 -2.92 -3.63 9.58
N GLN A 108 -2.62 -2.40 10.01
CA GLN A 108 -3.58 -1.30 10.11
C GLN A 108 -3.50 -0.40 8.88
N ASN A 109 -4.65 -0.07 8.29
CA ASN A 109 -4.69 0.70 7.04
C ASN A 109 -4.06 2.09 7.18
N ASP A 110 -4.42 2.83 8.23
CA ASP A 110 -3.94 4.21 8.42
C ASP A 110 -2.43 4.26 8.63
N SER A 111 -1.91 3.38 9.49
CA SER A 111 -0.47 3.22 9.74
C SER A 111 0.31 2.80 8.49
N ARG A 112 -0.25 1.88 7.68
CA ARG A 112 0.34 1.50 6.39
C ARG A 112 0.37 2.67 5.43
N GLN A 113 -0.73 3.43 5.31
CA GLN A 113 -0.82 4.55 4.39
C GLN A 113 0.15 5.66 4.76
N LEU A 114 0.31 5.97 6.06
CA LEU A 114 1.32 6.91 6.58
C LEU A 114 2.72 6.56 6.05
N ILE A 115 3.19 5.33 6.30
CA ILE A 115 4.53 4.89 5.90
C ILE A 115 4.65 4.76 4.36
N HIS A 116 3.58 4.34 3.68
CA HIS A 116 3.59 4.09 2.24
C HIS A 116 3.88 5.35 1.42
N ILE A 117 3.43 6.53 1.86
CA ILE A 117 3.54 7.75 1.07
C ILE A 117 4.70 8.66 1.50
N THR A 118 5.28 8.44 2.68
CA THR A 118 6.35 9.24 3.28
C THR A 118 7.73 8.61 3.05
N TYR A 119 7.92 7.95 1.89
CA TYR A 119 9.16 7.23 1.56
C TYR A 119 10.28 8.14 1.01
N GLY A 120 9.97 9.38 0.62
CA GLY A 120 10.88 10.30 -0.07
C GLY A 120 11.33 11.46 0.81
#